data_AF-A0A1J5L8B2-F1
#
_entry.id   AF-A0A1J5L8B2-F1
#
_cell.length_a   1.000
_cell.length_b   1.000
_cell.length_c   1.000
_cell.angle_alpha   90.00
_cell.angle_beta   90.00
_cell.angle_gamma   90.00
#
_symmetry.space_group_name_H-M   'P 1'
#
loop_
_entity.id
_entity.type
_entity.pdbx_description
1 polymer ?
#
loop_
_entity_poly.entity_id
_entity_poly.type
_entity_poly.pdbx_seq_one_letter_code
_entity_poly.pdbx_strand_id
1 'polypeptide(L)'
;MEEISPNWIALIVAAISALVVGFVWYNPKVFGTIWMREAGITEEKAKKANMPKVFSWSVILAFMASFFIWSLVMYGGGAGEIHGTPKYMTFKHGAFHGAIAALFLVMPAMVTNALFEQKSFKYMAINVGYWIVTFSLMGGIVNAWN
;
A
#
# COMPACT_ATOMS: atom_id res chain seq x y z
N MET A 1 19.59 -16.90 18.56
CA MET A 1 19.04 -16.39 17.29
C MET A 1 19.25 -14.89 17.29
N GLU A 2 19.79 -14.31 16.24
CA GLU A 2 19.83 -12.85 16.12
C GLU A 2 18.40 -12.30 16.24
N GLU A 3 18.27 -11.20 16.98
CA GLU A 3 16.99 -10.55 17.22
C GLU A 3 16.55 -9.82 15.94
N ILE A 4 15.60 -10.40 15.21
CA ILE A 4 14.98 -9.75 14.05
C ILE A 4 14.12 -8.60 14.57
N SER A 5 14.60 -7.37 14.41
CA SER A 5 13.93 -6.15 14.86
C SER A 5 13.68 -5.21 13.68
N PRO A 6 12.59 -4.42 13.72
CA PRO A 6 12.28 -3.51 12.62
C PRO A 6 13.21 -2.31 12.58
N ASN A 7 13.69 -1.98 11.37
CA ASN A 7 14.25 -0.68 11.07
C ASN A 7 13.12 0.37 11.03
N TRP A 8 13.00 1.15 12.10
CA TRP A 8 11.99 2.21 12.24
C TRP A 8 12.02 3.25 11.12
N ILE A 9 13.20 3.59 10.61
CA ILE A 9 13.35 4.53 9.50
C ILE A 9 12.74 3.94 8.22
N ALA A 10 12.97 2.65 7.97
CA ALA A 10 12.38 1.96 6.82
C ALA A 10 10.85 1.95 6.88
N LEU A 11 10.26 1.71 8.06
CA LEU A 11 8.81 1.74 8.26
C LEU A 11 8.22 3.13 7.99
N ILE A 12 8.86 4.18 8.51
CA ILE A 12 8.43 5.58 8.30
C ILE A 12 8.52 5.95 6.82
N VAL A 13 9.65 5.65 6.17
CA VAL A 13 9.84 5.98 4.73
C VAL A 13 8.86 5.19 3.86
N ALA A 14 8.59 3.93 4.18
CA ALA A 14 7.55 3.16 3.51
C ALA A 14 6.17 3.83 3.66
N ALA A 15 5.78 4.23 4.87
CA ALA A 15 4.51 4.92 5.11
C ALA A 15 4.39 6.23 4.31
N ILE A 16 5.44 7.04 4.27
CA ILE A 16 5.46 8.29 3.49
C ILE A 16 5.40 8.00 1.99
N SER A 17 6.02 6.92 1.51
CA SER A 17 5.97 6.54 0.09
C SER A 17 4.53 6.33 -0.41
N ALA A 18 3.62 5.85 0.45
CA ALA A 18 2.21 5.69 0.10
C ALA A 18 1.53 7.03 -0.21
N LEU A 19 1.87 8.10 0.51
CA LEU A 19 1.37 9.44 0.19
C LEU A 19 1.90 9.94 -1.15
N VAL A 20 3.17 9.68 -1.46
CA VAL A 20 3.78 10.09 -2.73
C VAL A 20 3.08 9.37 -3.89
N VAL A 21 2.90 8.05 -3.77
CA VAL A 21 2.14 7.28 -4.77
C VAL A 21 0.72 7.82 -4.88
N GLY A 22 0.04 8.11 -3.77
CA GLY A 22 -1.32 8.66 -3.77
C GLY A 22 -1.41 10.01 -4.48
N PHE A 23 -0.48 10.93 -4.19
CA PHE A 23 -0.43 12.24 -4.83
C PHE A 23 -0.28 12.14 -6.34
N VAL A 24 0.56 11.22 -6.83
CA VAL A 24 0.74 10.98 -8.27
C VAL A 24 -0.48 10.28 -8.86
N TRP A 25 -0.94 9.19 -8.25
CA TRP A 25 -1.99 8.32 -8.79
C TRP A 25 -3.33 9.03 -8.92
N TYR A 26 -3.72 9.79 -7.89
CA TYR A 26 -4.97 10.53 -7.84
C TYR A 26 -4.86 11.95 -8.39
N ASN A 27 -3.73 12.31 -9.01
CA ASN A 27 -3.62 13.55 -9.76
C ASN A 27 -4.59 13.53 -10.96
N PRO A 28 -5.29 14.65 -11.29
CA PRO A 28 -6.16 14.73 -12.47
C PRO A 28 -5.50 14.31 -13.80
N LYS A 29 -4.18 14.47 -13.92
CA LYS A 29 -3.40 14.08 -15.12
C LYS A 29 -3.08 12.58 -15.20
N VAL A 30 -3.36 11.79 -14.17
CA VAL A 30 -3.08 10.34 -14.10
C VAL A 30 -4.39 9.56 -14.06
N PHE A 31 -4.94 9.28 -12.87
CA PHE A 31 -6.25 8.63 -12.72
C PHE A 31 -7.27 9.45 -11.94
N GLY A 32 -6.88 10.63 -11.41
CA GLY A 32 -7.71 11.43 -10.51
C GLY A 32 -9.09 11.78 -11.06
N THR A 33 -9.18 12.26 -12.30
CA THR A 33 -10.47 12.65 -12.90
C THR A 33 -11.41 11.45 -13.08
N ILE A 34 -10.87 10.30 -13.51
CA ILE A 34 -11.67 9.07 -13.64
C ILE A 34 -12.10 8.61 -12.25
N TRP A 35 -11.16 8.50 -11.30
CA TRP A 35 -11.45 8.09 -9.94
C TRP A 35 -12.53 8.95 -9.29
N MET A 36 -12.44 10.29 -9.38
CA MET A 36 -13.46 11.19 -8.82
C MET A 36 -14.85 10.91 -9.40
N ARG A 37 -14.95 10.74 -10.72
CA ARG A 37 -16.21 10.41 -11.38
C ARG A 37 -16.78 9.08 -10.90
N GLU A 38 -15.98 8.02 -10.90
CA GLU A 38 -16.45 6.68 -10.51
C GLU A 38 -16.72 6.58 -8.99
N ALA A 39 -16.02 7.38 -8.17
CA ALA A 39 -16.24 7.47 -6.73
C ALA A 39 -17.45 8.36 -6.36
N GLY A 40 -18.02 9.11 -7.31
CA GLY A 40 -19.09 10.08 -7.06
C GLY A 40 -18.62 11.29 -6.23
N ILE A 41 -17.34 11.67 -6.37
CA ILE A 41 -16.77 12.84 -5.68
C ILE A 41 -16.89 14.04 -6.61
N THR A 42 -17.77 14.97 -6.26
CA THR A 42 -17.89 16.26 -6.95
C THR A 42 -16.77 17.21 -6.50
N GLU A 43 -16.48 18.23 -7.31
CA GLU A 43 -15.53 19.28 -6.92
C GLU A 43 -15.95 20.00 -5.64
N GLU A 44 -17.26 20.23 -5.46
CA GLU A 44 -17.80 20.85 -4.25
C GLU A 44 -17.51 19.97 -3.02
N LYS A 45 -17.74 18.66 -3.12
CA LYS A 45 -17.43 17.71 -2.04
C LYS A 45 -15.93 17.65 -1.76
N ALA A 46 -15.09 17.66 -2.79
CA ALA A 46 -13.65 17.65 -2.64
C ALA A 46 -13.13 18.90 -1.92
N LYS A 47 -13.64 20.09 -2.25
CA LYS A 47 -13.26 21.36 -1.59
C LYS A 47 -13.66 21.41 -0.11
N LYS A 48 -14.69 20.67 0.30
CA LYS A 48 -15.15 20.57 1.70
C LYS A 48 -14.34 19.54 2.52
N ALA A 49 -13.45 18.77 1.90
CA ALA A 49 -12.67 17.77 2.62
C ALA A 49 -11.64 18.42 3.55
N ASN A 50 -11.54 17.92 4.79
CA ASN A 50 -10.46 18.28 5.70
C ASN A 50 -9.20 17.51 5.32
N MET A 51 -8.46 18.02 4.34
CA MET A 51 -7.26 17.38 3.80
C MET A 51 -6.18 17.09 4.86
N PRO A 52 -5.89 18.00 5.83
CA PRO A 52 -4.99 17.67 6.93
C PRO A 52 -5.42 16.42 7.71
N LYS A 53 -6.71 16.31 8.08
CA LYS A 53 -7.24 15.13 8.78
C LYS A 53 -7.10 13.87 7.93
N VAL A 54 -7.43 13.94 6.64
CA VAL A 54 -7.32 12.80 5.72
C VAL A 54 -5.87 12.32 5.64
N PHE A 55 -4.92 13.24 5.39
CA PHE A 55 -3.51 12.88 5.27
C PHE A 55 -2.91 12.34 6.57
N SER A 56 -3.26 12.91 7.72
CA SER A 56 -2.81 12.39 9.02
C SER A 56 -3.26 10.93 9.23
N TRP A 57 -4.53 10.62 8.95
CA TRP A 57 -5.01 9.24 9.05
C TRP A 57 -4.38 8.33 8.00
N SER A 58 -4.18 8.81 6.77
CA SER A 58 -3.50 8.03 5.72
C SER A 58 -2.08 7.63 6.14
N VAL A 59 -1.30 8.52 6.76
CA VAL A 59 0.05 8.20 7.25
C VAL A 59 0.00 7.18 8.37
N ILE A 60 -0.90 7.34 9.34
CA ILE A 60 -1.05 6.39 10.46
C ILE A 60 -1.39 4.99 9.92
N LEU A 61 -2.35 4.90 9.01
CA LEU A 61 -2.75 3.63 8.40
C LEU A 61 -1.65 3.03 7.52
N ALA A 62 -0.91 3.85 6.76
CA ALA A 62 0.23 3.39 5.98
C ALA A 62 1.37 2.89 6.88
N PHE A 63 1.60 3.53 8.03
CA PHE A 63 2.57 3.08 9.02
C PHE A 63 2.14 1.75 9.64
N MET A 64 0.86 1.56 9.98
CA MET A 64 0.34 0.25 10.40
C MET A 64 0.53 -0.83 9.32
N ALA A 65 0.25 -0.51 8.05
CA ALA A 65 0.48 -1.42 6.94
C ALA A 65 1.97 -1.76 6.76
N SER A 66 2.89 -0.83 7.04
CA SER A 66 4.34 -1.06 6.97
C SER A 66 4.80 -2.14 7.96
N PHE A 67 4.19 -2.27 9.14
CA PHE A 67 4.49 -3.35 10.09
C PHE A 67 4.03 -4.71 9.59
N PHE A 68 2.84 -4.77 8.99
CA PHE A 68 2.36 -6.00 8.36
C PHE A 68 3.31 -6.44 7.24
N ILE A 69 3.73 -5.50 6.39
CA ILE A 69 4.70 -5.75 5.33
C ILE A 69 6.04 -6.22 5.90
N TRP A 70 6.54 -5.57 6.97
CA TRP A 70 7.77 -6.00 7.65
C TRP A 70 7.67 -7.43 8.13
N SER A 71 6.58 -7.79 8.83
CA SER A 71 6.36 -9.17 9.29
C SER A 71 6.35 -10.16 8.12
N LEU A 72 5.67 -9.81 7.02
CA LEU A 72 5.61 -10.63 5.80
C LEU A 72 7.00 -10.90 5.19
N VAL A 73 7.87 -9.89 5.15
CA VAL A 73 9.20 -10.02 4.53
C VAL A 73 10.28 -10.53 5.48
N MET A 74 10.06 -10.50 6.80
CA MET A 74 10.99 -11.10 7.77
C MET A 74 10.67 -12.56 8.07
N TYR A 75 9.40 -12.88 8.28
CA TYR A 75 8.94 -14.19 8.77
C TYR A 75 8.19 -15.01 7.71
N GLY A 76 8.04 -14.50 6.48
CA GLY A 76 7.54 -15.31 5.37
C GLY A 76 8.47 -16.50 5.10
N GLY A 77 7.94 -17.59 4.55
CA GLY A 77 8.71 -18.78 4.16
C GLY A 77 7.97 -20.10 4.37
N GLY A 78 8.56 -21.20 3.89
CA GLY A 78 8.14 -22.56 4.27
C GLY A 78 8.41 -22.83 5.76
N ALA A 79 7.93 -23.95 6.29
CA ALA A 79 8.11 -24.28 7.71
C ALA A 79 9.61 -24.30 8.10
N GLY A 80 10.01 -23.37 8.96
CA GLY A 80 11.39 -23.21 9.42
C GLY A 80 12.27 -22.29 8.58
N GLU A 81 11.75 -21.73 7.48
CA GLU A 81 12.46 -20.72 6.68
C GLU A 81 12.02 -19.31 7.08
N ILE A 82 12.98 -18.39 7.19
CA ILE A 82 12.74 -16.96 7.38
C ILE A 82 13.20 -16.19 6.15
N HIS A 83 12.39 -15.24 5.71
CA HIS A 83 12.74 -14.35 4.61
C HIS A 83 13.74 -13.26 5.03
N GLY A 84 13.86 -12.95 6.32
CA GLY A 84 14.79 -11.95 6.88
C GLY A 84 16.28 -12.35 6.86
N THR A 85 16.76 -13.00 5.79
CA THR A 85 18.16 -13.40 5.62
C THR A 85 18.83 -12.58 4.52
N PRO A 86 20.16 -12.34 4.57
CA PRO A 86 20.85 -11.45 3.62
C PRO A 86 20.59 -11.75 2.14
N LYS A 87 20.32 -13.02 1.79
CA LYS A 87 19.96 -13.44 0.43
C LYS A 87 18.68 -12.76 -0.10
N TYR A 88 17.72 -12.51 0.77
CA TYR A 88 16.39 -12.04 0.41
C TYR A 88 16.15 -10.57 0.78
N MET A 89 17.04 -9.91 1.53
CA MET A 89 16.96 -8.48 1.90
C MET A 89 17.23 -7.55 0.70
N THR A 90 16.37 -7.63 -0.31
CA THR A 90 16.49 -6.84 -1.55
C THR A 90 15.18 -6.13 -1.84
N PHE A 91 15.28 -4.99 -2.54
CA PHE A 91 14.10 -4.24 -2.96
C PHE A 91 13.15 -5.09 -3.82
N LYS A 92 13.68 -5.89 -4.75
CA LYS A 92 12.87 -6.72 -5.65
C LYS A 92 12.07 -7.78 -4.90
N HIS A 93 12.68 -8.45 -3.93
CA HIS A 93 12.01 -9.46 -3.10
C HIS A 93 10.89 -8.84 -2.27
N GLY A 94 11.17 -7.72 -1.60
CA GLY A 94 10.16 -6.98 -0.84
C GLY A 94 9.02 -6.47 -1.70
N ALA A 95 9.33 -5.92 -2.87
CA ALA A 95 8.33 -5.43 -3.81
C ALA A 95 7.43 -6.55 -4.35
N PHE A 96 7.99 -7.72 -4.62
CA PHE A 96 7.24 -8.90 -5.01
C PHE A 96 6.26 -9.34 -3.91
N HIS A 97 6.71 -9.41 -2.66
CA HIS A 97 5.82 -9.74 -1.53
C HIS A 97 4.76 -8.67 -1.27
N GLY A 98 5.10 -7.40 -1.43
CA GLY A 98 4.15 -6.29 -1.40
C GLY A 98 3.05 -6.42 -2.47
N ALA A 99 3.44 -6.74 -3.72
CA ALA A 99 2.49 -7.00 -4.81
C ALA A 99 1.56 -8.18 -4.49
N ILE A 100 2.10 -9.28 -3.97
CA ILE A 100 1.32 -10.44 -3.54
C ILE A 100 0.34 -10.06 -2.43
N ALA A 101 0.77 -9.31 -1.41
CA ALA A 101 -0.11 -8.85 -0.36
C ALA A 101 -1.25 -7.98 -0.91
N ALA A 102 -0.96 -7.06 -1.82
CA ALA A 102 -2.01 -6.27 -2.46
C ALA A 102 -2.97 -7.15 -3.29
N LEU A 103 -2.46 -8.14 -4.01
CA LEU A 103 -3.24 -8.99 -4.92
C LEU A 103 -4.10 -10.02 -4.18
N PHE A 104 -3.59 -10.63 -3.11
CA PHE A 104 -4.27 -11.75 -2.44
C PHE A 104 -4.90 -11.38 -1.10
N LEU A 105 -4.57 -10.22 -0.53
CA LEU A 105 -5.19 -9.74 0.71
C LEU A 105 -6.04 -8.49 0.47
N VAL A 106 -5.45 -7.43 -0.12
CA VAL A 106 -6.16 -6.15 -0.28
C VAL A 106 -7.23 -6.22 -1.37
N MET A 107 -6.90 -6.77 -2.54
CA MET A 107 -7.82 -6.84 -3.67
C MET A 107 -9.10 -7.62 -3.31
N PRO A 108 -9.08 -8.85 -2.75
CA PRO A 108 -10.31 -9.58 -2.50
C PRO A 108 -11.24 -8.86 -1.52
N ALA A 109 -10.69 -8.31 -0.44
CA ALA A 109 -11.45 -7.55 0.54
C ALA A 109 -12.09 -6.29 -0.09
N MET A 110 -11.27 -5.49 -0.78
CA MET A 110 -11.73 -4.23 -1.38
C MET A 110 -12.68 -4.43 -2.56
N VAL A 111 -12.40 -5.38 -3.44
CA VAL A 111 -13.24 -5.67 -4.61
C VAL A 111 -14.58 -6.26 -4.17
N THR A 112 -14.61 -7.14 -3.16
CA THR A 112 -15.87 -7.66 -2.62
C THR A 112 -16.76 -6.54 -2.09
N ASN A 113 -16.19 -5.61 -1.31
CA ASN A 113 -16.93 -4.43 -0.84
C ASN A 113 -17.42 -3.56 -2.01
N ALA A 114 -16.54 -3.30 -2.99
CA ALA A 114 -16.89 -2.51 -4.17
C ALA A 114 -18.01 -3.17 -5.01
N LEU A 115 -18.08 -4.50 -5.06
CA LEU A 115 -19.16 -5.24 -5.71
C LEU A 115 -20.49 -5.07 -4.96
N PHE A 116 -20.48 -5.17 -3.63
CA PHE A 116 -21.68 -4.90 -2.81
C PHE A 116 -22.17 -3.46 -2.93
N GLU A 117 -21.24 -2.51 -3.09
CA GLU A 117 -21.52 -1.10 -3.34
C GLU A 117 -21.87 -0.80 -4.81
N GLN A 118 -21.90 -1.81 -5.68
CA GLN A 118 -22.17 -1.69 -7.12
C GLN A 118 -21.26 -0.66 -7.83
N LYS A 119 -19.99 -0.58 -7.40
CA LYS A 119 -19.00 0.27 -8.04
C LYS A 119 -18.66 -0.23 -9.43
N SER A 120 -18.15 0.66 -10.27
CA SER A 120 -17.73 0.30 -11.61
C SER A 120 -16.42 -0.49 -11.61
N PHE A 121 -16.18 -1.28 -12.66
CA PHE A 121 -14.90 -1.94 -12.88
C PHE A 121 -13.72 -0.95 -12.91
N LYS A 122 -13.93 0.26 -13.42
CA LYS A 122 -12.90 1.32 -13.44
C LYS A 122 -12.51 1.75 -12.02
N TYR A 123 -13.48 1.93 -11.13
CA TYR A 123 -13.22 2.20 -9.72
C TYR A 123 -12.38 1.08 -9.09
N MET A 124 -12.79 -0.18 -9.30
CA MET A 124 -12.06 -1.34 -8.78
C MET A 124 -10.62 -1.38 -9.31
N ALA A 125 -10.42 -1.28 -10.62
CA ALA A 125 -9.11 -1.35 -11.25
C ALA A 125 -8.16 -0.23 -10.79
N ILE A 126 -8.66 1.00 -10.66
CA ILE A 126 -7.84 2.14 -10.20
C ILE A 126 -7.37 1.94 -8.76
N ASN A 127 -8.28 1.54 -7.86
CA ASN A 127 -7.93 1.36 -6.45
C ASN A 127 -7.06 0.10 -6.24
N VAL A 128 -7.30 -0.98 -6.98
CA VAL A 128 -6.45 -2.18 -6.94
C VAL A 128 -5.06 -1.85 -7.44
N GLY A 129 -4.94 -1.18 -8.59
CA GLY A 129 -3.65 -0.79 -9.15
C GLY A 129 -2.86 0.12 -8.21
N TYR A 130 -3.55 1.07 -7.57
CA TYR A 130 -2.96 1.92 -6.52
C TYR A 130 -2.34 1.09 -5.41
N TRP A 131 -3.07 0.12 -4.85
CA TRP A 131 -2.58 -0.70 -3.75
C TRP A 131 -1.46 -1.65 -4.17
N ILE A 132 -1.49 -2.20 -5.38
CA ILE A 132 -0.40 -3.01 -5.92
C ILE A 132 0.89 -2.19 -5.98
N VAL A 133 0.85 -0.99 -6.59
CA VAL A 133 2.03 -0.12 -6.68
C VAL A 133 2.50 0.33 -5.29
N THR A 134 1.57 0.74 -4.44
CA THR A 134 1.86 1.23 -3.09
C THR A 134 2.52 0.15 -2.24
N PHE A 135 1.93 -1.05 -2.14
CA PHE A 135 2.49 -2.12 -1.32
C PHE A 135 3.79 -2.67 -1.93
N SER A 136 3.92 -2.70 -3.26
CA SER A 136 5.20 -3.05 -3.91
C SER A 136 6.31 -2.09 -3.51
N LEU A 137 6.05 -0.77 -3.56
CA LEU A 137 7.05 0.22 -3.18
C LEU A 137 7.38 0.14 -1.68
N MET A 138 6.35 0.05 -0.83
CA MET A 138 6.52 -0.11 0.62
C MET A 138 7.32 -1.37 0.96
N GLY A 139 6.95 -2.52 0.38
CA GLY A 139 7.65 -3.79 0.58
C GLY A 139 9.09 -3.72 0.13
N GLY A 140 9.37 -3.11 -1.02
CA GLY A 140 10.74 -2.92 -1.49
C GLY A 140 11.58 -2.07 -0.54
N ILE A 141 11.03 -0.96 -0.02
CA ILE A 141 11.72 -0.10 0.96
C ILE A 141 11.98 -0.86 2.25
N VAL A 142 10.94 -1.47 2.83
CA VAL A 142 11.05 -2.20 4.11
C VAL A 142 12.10 -3.30 3.99
N ASN A 143 12.07 -4.10 2.93
CA ASN A 143 12.95 -5.24 2.82
C ASN A 143 14.40 -4.90 2.43
N ALA A 144 14.63 -3.79 1.71
CA ALA A 144 15.98 -3.39 1.30
C ALA A 144 16.77 -2.69 2.40
N TRP A 145 16.10 -2.18 3.43
CA TRP A 145 16.69 -1.34 4.48
C TRP A 145 16.77 -2.03 5.85
N ASN A 146 16.23 -3.24 5.96
CA ASN A 146 16.45 -4.14 7.07
C ASN A 146 17.54 -5.14 6.68
#